data_AF-A0A6B0GQ16-F1
#
_entry.id   AF-A0A6B0GQ16-F1
#
_cell.length_a   1.000
_cell.length_b   1.000
_cell.length_c   1.000
_cell.angle_alpha   90.00
_cell.angle_beta   90.00
_cell.angle_gamma   90.00
#
_symmetry.space_group_name_H-M   'P 1'
#
loop_
_entity.id
_entity.type
_entity.pdbx_description
1 polymer ?
#
loop_
_entity_poly.entity_id
_entity_poly.type
_entity_poly.pdbx_seq_one_letter_code
_entity_poly.pdbx_strand_id
1 'polypeptide(L)'
;MTRRGRANEDRGRFAEEAVAEHYGVTHAPDVTDWYDCINESTGTKFEVKSTVEELASGRSGRFRVWEDQTVSLIASDRQGTAWVVFVLFDRRERIVAVRRVRPSTVARLVHADGGDWNLAGHSERDGRQHKIAWDDVIRPQDRL
;
A
#
# COMPACT_ATOMS: atom_id res chain seq x y z
N MET A 1 9.39 -21.40 2.10
CA MET A 1 9.10 -20.11 1.43
C MET A 1 9.08 -20.33 -0.09
N THR A 2 7.97 -20.05 -0.77
CA THR A 2 7.85 -20.29 -2.23
C THR A 2 8.45 -19.13 -3.03
N ARG A 3 8.97 -19.40 -4.25
CA ARG A 3 9.58 -18.40 -5.14
C ARG A 3 8.70 -17.16 -5.42
N ARG A 4 7.37 -17.29 -5.27
CA ARG A 4 6.39 -16.19 -5.39
C ARG A 4 6.33 -15.28 -4.17
N GLY A 5 6.58 -15.78 -2.96
CA GLY A 5 6.63 -14.97 -1.74
C GLY A 5 7.77 -13.96 -1.81
N ARG A 6 8.97 -14.46 -2.12
CA ARG A 6 10.19 -13.65 -2.26
C ARG A 6 10.06 -12.53 -3.30
N ALA A 7 9.49 -12.81 -4.47
CA ALA A 7 9.29 -11.79 -5.50
C ALA A 7 8.30 -10.67 -5.10
N ASN A 8 7.30 -10.99 -4.26
CA ASN A 8 6.40 -9.97 -3.74
C ASN A 8 7.05 -9.13 -2.63
N GLU A 9 7.86 -9.75 -1.77
CA GLU A 9 8.65 -9.04 -0.73
C GLU A 9 9.68 -8.11 -1.36
N ASP A 10 10.44 -8.59 -2.35
CA ASP A 10 11.43 -7.78 -3.08
C ASP A 10 10.77 -6.57 -3.77
N ARG A 11 9.54 -6.75 -4.31
CA ARG A 11 8.77 -5.65 -4.92
C ARG A 11 8.20 -4.69 -3.89
N GLY A 12 7.73 -5.19 -2.74
CA GLY A 12 7.27 -4.36 -1.62
C GLY A 12 8.38 -3.41 -1.18
N ARG A 13 9.53 -3.98 -0.87
CA ARG A 13 10.74 -3.23 -0.49
C ARG A 13 11.16 -2.21 -1.54
N PHE A 14 11.20 -2.59 -2.82
CA PHE A 14 11.54 -1.65 -3.89
C PHE A 14 10.53 -0.49 -4.01
N ALA A 15 9.24 -0.77 -3.84
CA ALA A 15 8.21 0.27 -3.84
C ALA A 15 8.38 1.24 -2.66
N GLU A 16 8.69 0.72 -1.47
CA GLU A 16 8.93 1.52 -0.27
C GLU A 16 10.14 2.43 -0.44
N GLU A 17 11.27 1.91 -0.94
CA GLU A 17 12.48 2.69 -1.24
C GLU A 17 12.21 3.79 -2.28
N ALA A 18 11.48 3.49 -3.35
CA ALA A 18 11.11 4.47 -4.37
C ALA A 18 10.20 5.58 -3.83
N VAL A 19 9.26 5.25 -2.93
CA VAL A 19 8.42 6.24 -2.25
C VAL A 19 9.24 7.11 -1.31
N ALA A 20 10.17 6.50 -0.56
CA ALA A 20 11.07 7.22 0.34
C ALA A 20 11.89 8.27 -0.42
N GLU A 21 12.51 7.89 -1.54
CA GLU A 21 13.23 8.79 -2.43
C GLU A 21 12.31 9.88 -2.99
N HIS A 22 11.15 9.50 -3.55
CA HIS A 22 10.24 10.45 -4.22
C HIS A 22 9.71 11.54 -3.29
N TYR A 23 9.41 11.22 -2.02
CA TYR A 23 8.88 12.19 -1.06
C TYR A 23 9.94 12.79 -0.13
N GLY A 24 11.21 12.38 -0.25
CA GLY A 24 12.29 12.81 0.64
C GLY A 24 12.02 12.41 2.10
N VAL A 25 11.63 11.16 2.33
CA VAL A 25 11.30 10.61 3.66
C VAL A 25 12.18 9.40 3.97
N THR A 26 12.29 9.03 5.25
CA THR A 26 13.08 7.89 5.70
C THR A 26 12.29 6.60 5.54
N HIS A 27 12.85 5.60 4.86
CA HIS A 27 12.35 4.22 4.85
C HIS A 27 12.61 3.58 6.22
N ALA A 28 11.55 3.15 6.91
CA ALA A 28 11.59 2.76 8.31
C ALA A 28 10.62 1.59 8.65
N PRO A 29 10.65 0.47 7.90
CA PRO A 29 9.68 -0.63 8.05
C PRO A 29 9.86 -1.39 9.39
N ASP A 30 11.03 -1.30 10.03
CA ASP A 30 11.33 -2.00 11.28
C ASP A 30 10.88 -1.23 12.54
N VAL A 31 10.37 0.00 12.39
CA VAL A 31 9.94 0.82 13.54
C VAL A 31 8.57 0.37 14.05
N THR A 32 7.66 0.00 13.14
CA THR A 32 6.32 -0.50 13.45
C THR A 32 5.72 -1.19 12.22
N ASP A 33 4.58 -1.86 12.39
CA ASP A 33 3.97 -2.71 11.36
C ASP A 33 2.84 -2.03 10.56
N TRP A 34 2.66 -0.71 10.71
CA TRP A 34 1.55 0.05 10.10
C TRP A 34 1.95 1.28 9.27
N TYR A 35 3.25 1.57 9.17
CA TYR A 35 3.79 2.50 8.17
C TYR A 35 5.18 2.02 7.74
N ASP A 36 5.54 2.32 6.49
CA ASP A 36 6.83 1.93 5.90
C ASP A 36 7.81 3.11 5.83
N CYS A 37 7.31 4.35 5.82
CA CYS A 37 8.17 5.54 5.80
C CYS A 37 7.70 6.65 6.74
N ILE A 38 8.64 7.53 7.12
CA ILE A 38 8.41 8.66 8.01
C ILE A 38 9.19 9.89 7.55
N ASN A 39 8.54 11.04 7.56
CA ASN A 39 9.25 12.31 7.57
C ASN A 39 9.64 12.63 9.02
N GLU A 40 10.91 12.48 9.38
CA GLU A 40 11.39 12.62 10.76
C GLU A 40 11.19 14.03 11.31
N SER A 41 11.31 15.06 10.47
CA SER A 41 11.16 16.46 10.88
C SER A 41 9.73 16.87 11.25
N THR A 42 8.73 16.24 10.61
CA THR A 42 7.30 16.56 10.80
C THR A 42 6.52 15.46 11.51
N GLY A 43 7.12 14.28 11.65
CA GLY A 43 6.45 13.07 12.12
C GLY A 43 5.46 12.46 11.12
N THR A 44 5.34 12.99 9.89
CA THR A 44 4.38 12.50 8.89
C THR A 44 4.64 11.04 8.52
N LYS A 45 3.62 10.18 8.54
CA LYS A 45 3.73 8.73 8.27
C LYS A 45 3.23 8.35 6.87
N PHE A 46 3.84 7.34 6.28
CA PHE A 46 3.52 6.83 4.96
C PHE A 46 3.47 5.31 4.97
N GLU A 47 2.32 4.73 4.65
CA GLU A 47 2.17 3.31 4.36
C GLU A 47 2.17 3.11 2.83
N VAL A 48 2.93 2.14 2.34
CA VAL A 48 3.13 1.87 0.91
C VAL A 48 2.46 0.56 0.53
N LYS A 49 1.56 0.62 -0.44
CA LYS A 49 0.91 -0.55 -1.02
C LYS A 49 1.27 -0.67 -2.49
N SER A 50 1.80 -1.81 -2.90
CA SER A 50 2.16 -2.06 -4.28
C SER A 50 1.36 -3.19 -4.93
N THR A 51 1.22 -3.13 -6.25
CA THR A 51 0.66 -4.21 -7.07
C THR A 51 1.12 -4.07 -8.53
N VAL A 52 0.77 -5.04 -9.37
CA VAL A 52 1.04 -5.01 -10.82
C VAL A 52 -0.24 -4.70 -11.60
N GLU A 53 -0.11 -4.12 -12.79
CA GLU A 53 -1.25 -3.95 -13.71
C GLU A 53 -1.90 -5.30 -14.02
N GLU A 54 -1.06 -6.29 -14.29
CA GLU A 54 -1.50 -7.62 -14.66
C GLU A 54 -0.61 -8.70 -14.05
N LEU A 55 -1.25 -9.69 -13.43
CA LEU A 55 -0.62 -10.89 -12.92
C LEU A 55 -0.24 -11.81 -14.09
N ALA A 56 0.69 -12.74 -13.85
CA ALA A 56 1.07 -13.75 -14.84
C ALA A 56 -0.11 -14.61 -15.37
N SER A 57 -1.25 -14.62 -14.66
CA SER A 57 -2.48 -15.29 -15.08
C SER A 57 -3.34 -14.47 -16.05
N GLY A 58 -2.95 -13.25 -16.42
CA GLY A 58 -3.76 -12.34 -17.23
C GLY A 58 -4.79 -11.53 -16.42
N ARG A 59 -4.88 -11.75 -15.11
CA ARG A 59 -5.82 -11.04 -14.23
C ARG A 59 -5.23 -9.72 -13.75
N SER A 60 -6.05 -8.70 -13.57
CA SER A 60 -5.64 -7.43 -12.95
C SER A 60 -5.09 -7.64 -11.54
N GLY A 61 -4.03 -6.90 -11.20
CA GLY A 61 -3.56 -6.84 -9.81
C GLY A 61 -4.55 -6.13 -8.89
N ARG A 62 -4.38 -6.33 -7.59
CA ARG A 62 -5.17 -5.68 -6.55
C ARG A 62 -4.23 -5.22 -5.44
N PHE A 63 -4.50 -4.05 -4.89
CA PHE A 63 -3.81 -3.59 -3.68
C PHE A 63 -4.40 -4.30 -2.47
N ARG A 64 -3.53 -4.86 -1.64
CA ARG A 64 -3.93 -5.41 -0.35
C ARG A 64 -3.81 -4.33 0.71
N VAL A 65 -4.90 -4.07 1.41
CA VAL A 65 -4.94 -3.17 2.58
C VAL A 65 -5.35 -3.96 3.81
N TRP A 66 -4.86 -3.55 4.97
CA TRP A 66 -5.17 -4.19 6.24
C TRP A 66 -5.93 -3.23 7.14
N GLU A 67 -6.90 -3.76 7.88
CA GLU A 67 -7.81 -2.96 8.68
C GLU A 67 -7.09 -2.26 9.84
N ASP A 68 -6.28 -3.00 10.57
CA ASP A 68 -5.50 -2.53 11.71
C ASP A 68 -4.56 -1.39 11.31
N GLN A 69 -3.83 -1.53 10.20
CA GLN A 69 -3.00 -0.46 9.64
C GLN A 69 -3.86 0.77 9.27
N THR A 70 -5.01 0.55 8.63
CA THR A 70 -5.92 1.63 8.23
C THR A 70 -6.45 2.39 9.46
N VAL A 71 -6.80 1.69 10.54
CA VAL A 71 -7.23 2.28 11.82
C VAL A 71 -6.09 3.10 12.44
N SER A 72 -4.88 2.55 12.52
CA SER A 72 -3.70 3.24 13.06
C SER A 72 -3.36 4.51 12.27
N LEU A 73 -3.40 4.44 10.94
CA LEU A 73 -3.16 5.58 10.06
C LEU A 73 -4.23 6.66 10.21
N ILE A 74 -5.51 6.29 10.35
CA ILE A 74 -6.59 7.26 10.62
C ILE A 74 -6.41 7.94 11.97
N ALA A 75 -6.03 7.18 13.01
CA ALA A 75 -5.75 7.74 14.32
C ALA A 75 -4.55 8.70 14.27
N SER A 76 -3.50 8.32 13.54
CA SER A 76 -2.32 9.16 13.33
C SER A 76 -2.65 10.42 12.54
N ASP A 77 -3.46 10.36 11.48
CA ASP A 77 -3.88 11.52 10.66
C ASP A 77 -4.69 12.57 11.45
N ARG A 78 -5.26 12.20 12.61
CA ARG A 78 -5.95 13.13 13.52
C ARG A 78 -5.00 13.85 14.47
N GLN A 79 -3.84 13.28 14.77
CA GLN A 79 -2.85 13.79 15.73
C GLN A 79 -1.58 14.34 15.06
N GLY A 80 -1.39 13.99 13.79
CA GLY A 80 -0.31 14.37 12.88
C GLY A 80 -0.78 14.11 11.44
N THR A 81 0.10 14.13 10.45
CA THR A 81 -0.29 13.79 9.06
C THR A 81 0.06 12.34 8.75
N ALA A 82 -0.85 11.60 8.12
CA ALA A 82 -0.57 10.26 7.61
C ALA A 82 -1.06 10.08 6.17
N TRP A 83 -0.39 9.21 5.42
CA TRP A 83 -0.66 8.95 4.01
C TRP A 83 -0.61 7.46 3.70
N VAL A 84 -1.41 7.03 2.72
CA VAL A 84 -1.24 5.75 2.03
C VAL A 84 -0.78 6.05 0.61
N VAL A 85 0.30 5.41 0.17
CA VAL A 85 0.89 5.55 -1.16
C VAL A 85 0.72 4.25 -1.93
N PHE A 86 0.03 4.33 -3.07
CA PHE A 86 -0.19 3.20 -3.97
C PHE A 86 0.80 3.25 -5.13
N VAL A 87 1.55 2.17 -5.33
CA VAL A 87 2.56 2.03 -6.38
C VAL A 87 2.15 0.93 -7.35
N LEU A 88 1.98 1.28 -8.63
CA LEU A 88 1.59 0.36 -9.68
C LEU A 88 2.78 0.00 -10.56
N PHE A 89 2.99 -1.28 -10.77
CA PHE A 89 4.04 -1.83 -11.62
C PHE A 89 3.47 -2.36 -12.94
N ASP A 90 4.17 -2.18 -14.05
CA ASP A 90 3.87 -2.89 -15.29
C ASP A 90 4.39 -4.34 -15.26
N ARG A 91 4.16 -5.09 -16.36
CA ARG A 91 4.65 -6.47 -16.51
C ARG A 91 6.18 -6.61 -16.54
N ARG A 92 6.91 -5.52 -16.72
CA ARG A 92 8.38 -5.45 -16.70
C ARG A 92 8.91 -4.97 -15.35
N GLU A 93 8.05 -4.92 -14.33
CA GLU A 93 8.37 -4.46 -12.97
C GLU A 93 8.85 -3.01 -12.92
N ARG A 94 8.41 -2.18 -13.87
CA ARG A 94 8.63 -0.73 -13.84
C ARG A 94 7.47 -0.04 -13.15
N ILE A 95 7.76 0.96 -12.32
CA ILE A 95 6.72 1.81 -11.74
C ILE A 95 6.07 2.62 -12.87
N VAL A 96 4.75 2.51 -13.00
CA VAL A 96 3.95 3.24 -13.99
C VAL A 96 2.94 4.19 -13.38
N ALA A 97 2.73 4.14 -12.06
CA ALA A 97 1.95 5.13 -11.33
C ALA A 97 2.34 5.14 -9.85
N VAL A 98 2.28 6.34 -9.25
CA VAL A 98 2.38 6.55 -7.80
C VAL A 98 1.24 7.47 -7.38
N ARG A 99 0.34 6.98 -6.53
CA ARG A 99 -0.79 7.78 -6.03
C ARG A 99 -0.80 7.82 -4.51
N ARG A 100 -0.73 9.02 -3.94
CA ARG A 100 -0.88 9.25 -2.50
C ARG A 100 -2.30 9.68 -2.14
N VAL A 101 -2.89 9.08 -1.11
CA VAL A 101 -4.23 9.42 -0.61
C VAL A 101 -4.28 9.43 0.91
N ARG A 102 -5.28 10.15 1.46
CA ARG A 102 -5.55 10.14 2.91
C ARG A 102 -6.04 8.75 3.36
N PRO A 103 -5.74 8.30 4.59
CA PRO A 103 -6.24 7.03 5.13
C PRO A 103 -7.77 6.90 5.09
N SER A 104 -8.50 8.01 5.33
CA SER A 104 -9.97 8.06 5.21
C SER A 104 -10.47 7.79 3.78
N THR A 105 -9.64 8.01 2.76
CA THR A 105 -9.97 7.64 1.38
C THR A 105 -9.88 6.14 1.20
N VAL A 106 -8.90 5.46 1.81
CA VAL A 106 -8.79 4.00 1.79
C VAL A 106 -10.01 3.35 2.44
N ALA A 107 -10.42 3.83 3.62
CA ALA A 107 -11.62 3.32 4.28
C ALA A 107 -12.88 3.46 3.41
N ARG A 108 -13.03 4.58 2.70
CA ARG A 108 -14.13 4.78 1.74
C ARG A 108 -14.04 3.85 0.53
N LEU A 109 -12.84 3.58 0.01
CA LEU A 109 -12.66 2.65 -1.12
C LEU A 109 -13.04 1.22 -0.74
N VAL A 110 -12.64 0.77 0.46
CA VAL A 110 -13.04 -0.56 0.98
C VAL A 110 -14.56 -0.68 1.06
N HIS A 111 -15.23 0.34 1.62
CA HIS A 111 -16.68 0.35 1.72
C HIS A 111 -17.39 0.41 0.35
N ALA A 112 -16.86 1.21 -0.58
CA ALA A 112 -17.42 1.37 -1.92
C ALA A 112 -17.30 0.11 -2.79
N ASP A 113 -16.27 -0.72 -2.59
CA ASP A 113 -16.09 -2.02 -3.26
C ASP A 113 -17.08 -3.09 -2.73
N GLY A 114 -18.04 -2.70 -1.87
CA GLY A 114 -19.02 -3.60 -1.25
C GLY A 114 -18.39 -4.64 -0.33
N GLY A 115 -17.13 -4.41 0.09
CA GLY A 115 -16.33 -5.36 0.84
C GLY A 115 -16.40 -5.17 2.34
N ASP A 116 -16.56 -6.28 3.06
CA ASP A 116 -16.18 -6.40 4.46
C ASP A 116 -14.70 -6.77 4.58
N TRP A 117 -14.09 -6.38 5.69
CA TRP A 117 -12.75 -6.83 6.03
C TRP A 117 -12.75 -8.35 6.26
N ASN A 118 -11.96 -9.07 5.47
CA ASN A 118 -11.90 -10.54 5.50
C ASN A 118 -10.72 -10.99 6.36
N LEU A 119 -10.90 -11.99 7.23
CA LEU A 119 -9.79 -12.59 7.97
C LEU A 119 -8.73 -13.14 7.01
N ALA A 120 -7.47 -12.77 7.20
CA ALA A 120 -6.38 -13.38 6.46
C ALA A 120 -6.22 -14.83 6.93
N GLY A 121 -6.52 -15.81 6.07
CA GLY A 121 -6.30 -17.23 6.36
C GLY A 121 -4.83 -17.66 6.36
N HIS A 122 -3.91 -16.83 6.87
CA HIS A 122 -2.45 -17.06 6.86
C HIS A 122 -1.79 -16.65 8.18
N SER A 123 -0.79 -17.44 8.60
CA SER A 123 -0.08 -17.34 9.89
C SER A 123 0.86 -16.13 10.07
N GLU A 124 1.04 -15.29 9.05
CA GLU A 124 2.00 -14.18 9.07
C GLU A 124 1.40 -12.87 9.64
N ARG A 125 0.06 -12.72 9.64
CA ARG A 125 -0.65 -11.63 10.30
C ARG A 125 -2.12 -12.02 10.50
N ASP A 126 -2.58 -12.12 11.75
CA ASP A 126 -3.97 -12.46 12.13
C ASP A 126 -4.96 -11.28 11.92
N GLY A 127 -4.69 -10.40 10.95
CA GLY A 127 -5.48 -9.20 10.67
C GLY A 127 -6.57 -9.42 9.64
N ARG A 128 -7.60 -8.57 9.65
CA ARG A 128 -8.55 -8.51 8.54
C ARG A 128 -7.97 -7.67 7.39
N GLN A 129 -8.15 -8.13 6.16
CA GLN A 129 -7.66 -7.50 4.93
C GLN A 129 -8.78 -7.25 3.92
N HIS A 130 -8.54 -6.32 3.00
CA HIS A 130 -9.34 -6.14 1.79
C HIS A 130 -8.44 -6.00 0.57
N LYS A 131 -8.94 -6.39 -0.61
CA LYS A 131 -8.21 -6.27 -1.89
C LYS A 131 -8.95 -5.35 -2.84
N ILE A 132 -8.41 -4.16 -3.07
CA ILE A 132 -9.01 -3.14 -3.94
C ILE A 132 -8.41 -3.30 -5.35
N ALA A 133 -9.23 -3.28 -6.40
CA ALA A 133 -8.72 -3.33 -7.77
C ALA A 133 -7.84 -2.11 -8.07
N TRP A 134 -6.75 -2.30 -8.83
CA TRP A 134 -5.79 -1.21 -9.01
C TRP A 134 -6.41 -0.02 -9.77
N ASP A 135 -7.35 -0.28 -10.66
CA ASP A 135 -8.06 0.69 -11.50
C ASP A 135 -9.12 1.50 -10.73
N ASP A 136 -9.61 1.00 -9.59
CA ASP A 136 -10.40 1.80 -8.64
C ASP A 136 -9.51 2.79 -7.86
N VAL A 137 -8.21 2.50 -7.76
CA VAL A 137 -7.23 3.26 -6.98
C VAL A 137 -6.38 4.17 -7.84
N ILE A 138 -5.98 3.81 -9.05
CA ILE A 138 -5.08 4.61 -9.89
C ILE A 138 -5.90 5.29 -10.96
N ARG A 139 -5.87 6.62 -11.00
CA ARG A 139 -6.60 7.40 -12.00
C ARG A 139 -5.73 7.60 -13.25
N PRO A 140 -6.32 7.91 -14.42
CA PRO A 140 -5.56 8.15 -15.64
C PRO A 140 -4.46 9.20 -15.48
N GLN A 141 -4.69 10.26 -14.69
CA GLN A 141 -3.69 11.31 -14.45
C GLN A 141 -2.55 10.92 -13.49
N ASP A 142 -2.67 9.80 -12.78
CA ASP A 142 -1.64 9.34 -11.83
C ASP A 142 -0.55 8.51 -12.54
N ARG A 143 -0.72 8.22 -13.83
CA ARG A 143 0.22 7.43 -14.64
C ARG A 143 1.42 8.27 -15.10
N LEU A 144 2.61 7.68 -15.04
CA LEU A 144 3.91 8.27 -15.40
C LEU A 144 4.18 8.27 -16.91
#